data_AF-A0A1M6VX57-F1
#
_entry.id   AF-A0A1M6VX57-F1
#
_cell.length_a   1.000
_cell.length_b   1.000
_cell.length_c   1.000
_cell.angle_alpha   90.00
_cell.angle_beta   90.00
_cell.angle_gamma   90.00
#
_symmetry.space_group_name_H-M   'P 1'
#
loop_
_entity.id
_entity.type
_entity.pdbx_description
1 polymer ?
#
loop_
_entity_poly.entity_id
_entity_poly.type
_entity_poly.pdbx_seq_one_letter_code
_entity_poly.pdbx_strand_id
1 'polypeptide(L)'
;MDYKKILTISIVTILIIIGVAIVIGSNKNRRVFFVDDFNKSIESTISSKPDKKYSYEIVKLKGEVNDTILIRPCEDCKTVKLTGKINQKFMNFFEGGKSIIRFDPYKATDGDLKLTHKIR
;
A
#
# COMPACT_ATOMS: atom_id res chain seq x y z
N MET A 1 -16.30 1.25 -47.91
CA MET A 1 -15.66 1.04 -46.59
C MET A 1 -15.89 -0.41 -46.21
N ASP A 2 -14.84 -1.21 -46.06
CA ASP A 2 -14.95 -2.67 -45.89
C ASP A 2 -15.59 -3.03 -44.55
N TYR A 3 -16.80 -3.57 -44.57
CA TYR A 3 -17.54 -4.00 -43.37
C TYR A 3 -16.71 -4.94 -42.49
N LYS A 4 -15.90 -5.80 -43.10
CA LYS A 4 -14.96 -6.68 -42.40
C LYS A 4 -13.92 -5.90 -41.60
N LYS A 5 -13.36 -4.81 -42.15
CA LYS A 5 -12.37 -3.98 -41.44
C LYS A 5 -12.98 -3.26 -40.24
N ILE A 6 -14.21 -2.76 -40.39
CA ILE A 6 -14.95 -2.11 -39.28
C ILE A 6 -15.22 -3.12 -38.17
N LEU A 7 -15.66 -4.33 -38.51
CA LEU A 7 -15.91 -5.40 -37.54
C LEU A 7 -14.64 -5.77 -36.76
N THR A 8 -13.51 -5.95 -37.47
CA THR A 8 -12.24 -6.30 -36.81
C THR A 8 -11.76 -5.18 -35.89
N ILE A 9 -11.88 -3.91 -36.31
CA ILE A 9 -11.50 -2.75 -35.48
C ILE A 9 -12.36 -2.71 -34.21
N SER A 10 -13.68 -2.91 -34.33
CA SER A 10 -14.60 -2.92 -33.19
C SER A 10 -14.31 -4.04 -32.18
N ILE A 11 -13.96 -5.24 -32.66
CA ILE A 11 -13.58 -6.36 -31.78
C ILE A 11 -12.28 -6.05 -31.03
N VAL A 12 -11.28 -5.50 -31.73
CA VAL A 12 -9.99 -5.14 -31.14
C VAL A 12 -10.15 -4.04 -30.10
N THR A 13 -10.95 -3.00 -30.35
CA THR A 13 -11.21 -1.95 -29.34
C THR A 13 -11.95 -2.49 -28.12
N ILE A 14 -12.94 -3.38 -28.29
CA ILE A 14 -13.63 -4.02 -27.15
C ILE A 14 -12.66 -4.82 -26.28
N LEU A 15 -11.77 -5.61 -26.89
CA LEU A 15 -10.76 -6.38 -26.14
C LEU A 15 -9.80 -5.48 -25.36
N ILE A 16 -9.38 -4.35 -25.95
CA ILE A 16 -8.54 -3.36 -25.26
C ILE A 16 -9.29 -2.77 -24.06
N ILE A 17 -10.55 -2.37 -24.23
CA ILE A 17 -11.36 -1.79 -23.15
C ILE A 17 -11.55 -2.78 -22.00
N ILE A 18 -11.82 -4.05 -22.30
CA ILE A 18 -11.93 -5.11 -21.28
C ILE A 18 -10.61 -5.31 -20.55
N GLY A 19 -9.48 -5.35 -21.28
CA GLY A 19 -8.15 -5.46 -20.68
C GLY A 19 -7.85 -4.32 -19.70
N VAL A 20 -8.15 -3.08 -20.09
CA VAL A 20 -7.96 -1.89 -19.24
C VAL A 20 -8.87 -1.93 -18.00
N ALA A 21 -10.14 -2.35 -18.16
CA ALA A 21 -11.07 -2.46 -17.05
C ALA A 21 -10.62 -3.47 -15.98
N ILE A 22 -10.05 -4.62 -16.39
CA ILE A 22 -9.53 -5.64 -15.47
C ILE A 22 -8.34 -5.10 -14.65
N VAL A 23 -7.43 -4.37 -15.31
CA VAL A 23 -6.25 -3.79 -14.65
C VAL A 23 -6.67 -2.74 -13.61
N ILE A 24 -7.63 -1.88 -13.94
CA ILE A 24 -8.13 -0.84 -13.02
C ILE A 24 -8.87 -1.47 -11.83
N GLY A 25 -9.69 -2.50 -12.05
CA GLY A 25 -10.46 -3.16 -10.99
C GLY A 25 -9.59 -3.85 -9.92
N SER A 26 -8.44 -4.40 -10.30
CA SER A 26 -7.58 -5.20 -9.41
C SER A 26 -6.85 -4.39 -8.33
N ASN A 27 -6.68 -3.07 -8.51
CA ASN A 27 -5.88 -2.23 -7.61
C ASN A 27 -6.69 -1.42 -6.57
N LYS A 28 -8.02 -1.55 -6.53
CA LYS A 28 -8.91 -0.67 -5.72
C LYS A 28 -8.57 -0.55 -4.22
N ASN A 29 -7.88 -1.53 -3.63
CA ASN A 29 -7.59 -1.57 -2.18
C ASN A 29 -6.09 -1.52 -1.85
N ARG A 30 -5.24 -1.07 -2.78
CA ARG A 30 -3.81 -0.90 -2.55
C ARG A 30 -3.47 0.59 -2.46
N ARG A 31 -2.90 1.02 -1.33
CA ARG A 31 -2.32 2.36 -1.17
C ARG A 31 -0.82 2.25 -1.07
N VAL A 32 -0.11 3.17 -1.71
CA VAL A 32 1.36 3.22 -1.72
C VAL A 32 1.77 4.61 -1.28
N PHE A 33 2.68 4.67 -0.32
CA PHE A 33 3.26 5.91 0.19
C PHE A 33 4.78 5.78 0.13
N PHE A 34 5.44 6.89 -0.17
CA PHE A 34 6.88 7.01 -0.16
C PHE A 34 7.25 7.94 1.00
N VAL A 35 8.29 7.58 1.74
CA VAL A 35 8.83 8.38 2.83
C VAL A 35 10.22 8.80 2.40
N ASP A 36 10.33 10.09 2.11
CA ASP A 36 11.52 10.81 1.67
C ASP A 36 11.93 11.92 2.66
N ASP A 37 10.99 12.41 3.49
CA ASP A 37 11.27 13.35 4.59
C ASP A 37 11.39 12.61 5.94
N PHE A 38 12.61 12.57 6.47
CA PHE A 38 12.96 11.96 7.76
C PHE A 38 13.00 12.97 8.92
N ASN A 39 12.52 14.21 8.73
CA ASN A 39 12.46 15.20 9.81
C ASN A 39 11.19 15.09 10.66
N LYS A 40 10.21 14.30 10.23
CA LYS A 40 8.89 14.21 10.86
C LYS A 40 8.41 12.78 10.95
N SER A 41 7.68 12.50 12.02
CA SER A 41 6.91 11.26 12.14
C SER A 41 5.71 11.30 11.19
N ILE A 42 5.39 10.16 10.58
CA ILE A 42 4.28 10.03 9.63
C ILE A 42 3.28 9.02 10.19
N GLU A 43 2.01 9.39 10.18
CA GLU A 43 0.91 8.49 10.53
C GLU A 43 0.09 8.17 9.28
N SER A 44 -0.04 6.89 8.96
CA SER A 44 -0.87 6.40 7.86
C SER A 44 -2.05 5.62 8.43
N THR A 45 -3.25 6.01 8.02
CA THR A 45 -4.50 5.43 8.50
C THR A 45 -5.26 4.77 7.36
N ILE A 46 -5.81 3.59 7.62
CA ILE A 46 -6.70 2.90 6.70
C ILE A 46 -7.98 2.43 7.40
N SER A 47 -9.14 2.70 6.81
CA SER A 47 -10.43 2.31 7.39
C SER A 47 -10.77 0.86 7.06
N SER A 48 -11.47 0.18 7.95
CA SER A 48 -12.02 -1.16 7.71
C SER A 48 -13.00 -1.15 6.53
N LYS A 49 -13.25 -2.34 5.96
CA LYS A 49 -14.37 -2.48 5.01
C LYS A 49 -15.69 -2.29 5.77
N PRO A 50 -16.62 -1.44 5.30
CA PRO A 50 -17.86 -1.13 6.01
C PRO A 50 -18.72 -2.38 6.22
N ASP A 51 -18.65 -3.34 5.30
CA ASP A 51 -19.52 -4.52 5.28
C ASP A 51 -18.93 -5.73 6.06
N LYS A 52 -17.78 -5.55 6.72
CA LYS A 52 -17.11 -6.62 7.47
C LYS A 52 -16.82 -6.21 8.89
N LYS A 53 -17.22 -7.06 9.85
CA LYS A 53 -16.88 -6.93 11.28
C LYS A 53 -15.37 -6.99 11.52
N TYR A 54 -14.66 -7.81 10.75
CA TYR A 54 -13.21 -7.94 10.82
C TYR A 54 -12.56 -7.64 9.47
N SER A 55 -11.51 -6.83 9.50
CA SER A 55 -10.64 -6.58 8.36
C SER A 55 -9.20 -6.93 8.73
N TYR A 56 -8.41 -7.27 7.72
CA TYR A 56 -6.97 -7.36 7.92
C TYR A 56 -6.25 -6.55 6.87
N GLU A 57 -5.17 -5.94 7.33
CA GLU A 57 -4.27 -5.13 6.54
C GLU A 57 -2.92 -5.83 6.41
N ILE A 58 -2.41 -5.84 5.19
CA ILE A 58 -1.04 -6.21 4.91
C ILE A 58 -0.25 -4.93 4.65
N VAL A 59 0.78 -4.74 5.44
CA VAL A 59 1.68 -3.59 5.38
C VAL A 59 3.03 -4.09 4.91
N LYS A 60 3.53 -3.54 3.82
CA LYS A 60 4.84 -3.89 3.31
C LYS A 60 5.73 -2.66 3.30
N LEU A 61 6.84 -2.73 4.02
CA LEU A 61 7.86 -1.70 4.07
C LEU A 61 9.09 -2.21 3.33
N LYS A 62 9.52 -1.47 2.31
CA LYS A 62 10.69 -1.79 1.49
C LYS A 62 11.52 -0.55 1.24
N GLY A 63 12.84 -0.66 1.36
CA GLY A 63 13.72 0.46 1.09
C GLY A 63 15.03 0.36 1.85
N GLU A 64 15.67 1.50 2.06
CA GLU A 64 16.92 1.61 2.78
C GLU A 64 16.95 2.91 3.58
N VAL A 65 17.56 2.87 4.75
CA VAL A 65 17.71 4.02 5.67
C VAL A 65 19.14 4.09 6.17
N ASN A 66 19.62 5.30 6.42
CA ASN A 66 20.99 5.53 6.87
C ASN A 66 21.23 5.11 8.34
N ASP A 67 20.18 5.08 9.16
CA ASP A 67 20.24 4.63 10.56
C ASP A 67 18.90 4.00 10.98
N THR A 68 18.53 4.12 12.25
CA THR A 68 17.47 3.37 12.90
C THR A 68 16.16 4.12 12.84
N ILE A 69 15.12 3.48 12.30
CA ILE A 69 13.74 3.94 12.34
C ILE A 69 12.90 3.10 13.31
N LEU A 70 11.79 3.66 13.76
CA LEU A 70 10.78 2.96 14.55
C LEU A 70 9.48 2.85 13.74
N ILE A 71 8.94 1.64 13.66
CA ILE A 71 7.64 1.38 13.06
C ILE A 71 6.72 0.81 14.12
N ARG A 72 5.55 1.43 14.30
CA ARG A 72 4.44 0.82 15.03
C ARG A 72 3.36 0.40 14.04
N PRO A 73 3.20 -0.91 13.76
CA PRO A 73 2.32 -1.38 12.71
C PRO A 73 0.84 -1.32 13.07
N CYS A 74 0.48 -1.31 14.36
CA CYS A 74 -0.89 -1.09 14.83
C CYS A 74 -0.86 -0.43 16.22
N GLU A 75 -1.98 0.13 16.71
CA GLU A 75 -1.99 0.86 17.99
C GLU A 75 -1.50 0.02 19.18
N ASP A 76 -1.93 -1.24 19.27
CA ASP A 76 -1.55 -2.16 20.35
C ASP A 76 -0.33 -3.04 20.01
N CYS A 77 0.27 -2.83 18.84
CA CYS A 77 1.41 -3.62 18.39
C CYS A 77 2.71 -3.14 19.05
N LYS A 78 3.63 -4.07 19.29
CA LYS A 78 5.01 -3.73 19.66
C LYS A 78 5.67 -2.89 18.56
N THR A 79 6.34 -1.82 18.97
CA THR A 79 7.20 -1.05 18.09
C THR A 79 8.37 -1.89 17.61
N VAL A 80 8.63 -1.86 16.31
CA VAL A 80 9.71 -2.59 15.65
C VAL A 80 10.82 -1.60 15.29
N LYS A 81 12.06 -1.92 15.68
CA LYS A 81 13.27 -1.18 15.29
C LYS A 81 13.82 -1.76 14.00
N LEU A 82 14.09 -0.92 13.00
CA LEU A 82 14.64 -1.33 11.72
C LEU A 82 15.81 -0.41 11.35
N THR A 83 16.81 -0.94 10.64
CA THR A 83 18.02 -0.20 10.23
C THR A 83 18.55 -0.74 8.91
N GLY A 84 19.21 0.10 8.13
CA GLY A 84 19.81 -0.25 6.83
C GLY A 84 18.77 -0.68 5.80
N LYS A 85 19.04 -1.77 5.08
CA LYS A 85 18.16 -2.31 4.05
C LYS A 85 16.96 -3.02 4.65
N ILE A 86 15.76 -2.53 4.33
CA ILE A 86 14.50 -2.98 4.90
C ILE A 86 13.65 -3.68 3.83
N ASN A 87 13.14 -4.86 4.17
CA ASN A 87 12.13 -5.58 3.40
C ASN A 87 11.24 -6.37 4.36
N GLN A 88 10.35 -5.66 5.05
CA GLN A 88 9.49 -6.23 6.07
C GLN A 88 8.02 -6.24 5.65
N LYS A 89 7.28 -7.22 6.18
CA LYS A 89 5.85 -7.37 5.95
C LYS A 89 5.17 -7.63 7.28
N PHE A 90 4.20 -6.78 7.60
CA PHE A 90 3.35 -6.88 8.78
C PHE A 90 1.93 -7.24 8.35
N MET A 91 1.25 -8.02 9.17
CA MET A 91 -0.16 -8.35 9.00
C MET A 91 -0.89 -7.97 10.27
N ASN A 92 -1.84 -7.05 10.15
CA ASN A 92 -2.59 -6.53 11.28
C ASN A 92 -4.05 -6.92 11.12
N PHE A 93 -4.63 -7.52 12.15
CA PHE A 93 -6.06 -7.78 12.25
C PHE A 93 -6.71 -6.72 13.12
N PHE A 94 -7.83 -6.18 12.69
CA PHE A 94 -8.56 -5.16 13.44
C PHE A 94 -10.08 -5.32 13.25
N GLU A 95 -10.82 -5.05 14.32
CA GLU A 95 -12.28 -5.18 14.40
C GLU A 95 -12.94 -3.82 14.18
N GLY A 96 -13.61 -3.63 13.04
CA GLY A 96 -14.19 -2.34 12.66
C GLY A 96 -13.19 -1.17 12.70
N GLY A 97 -13.65 0.05 12.43
CA GLY A 97 -12.85 1.25 12.66
C GLY A 97 -11.67 1.45 11.69
N LYS A 98 -10.48 1.75 12.23
CA LYS A 98 -9.29 2.18 11.47
C LYS A 98 -8.03 1.48 11.98
N SER A 99 -7.17 1.02 11.06
CA SER A 99 -5.81 0.60 11.37
C SER A 99 -4.87 1.79 11.17
N ILE A 100 -4.02 2.04 12.17
CA ILE A 100 -3.09 3.17 12.21
C ILE A 100 -1.66 2.65 12.28
N ILE A 101 -0.84 3.13 11.35
CA ILE A 101 0.59 2.82 11.26
C ILE A 101 1.37 4.08 11.50
N ARG A 102 2.33 4.01 12.43
CA ARG A 102 3.20 5.14 12.74
C ARG A 102 4.62 4.82 12.32
N PHE A 103 5.17 5.70 11.50
CA PHE A 103 6.57 5.79 11.16
C PHE A 103 7.21 6.90 11.98
N ASP A 104 8.32 6.59 12.63
CA ASP A 104 9.14 7.58 13.33
C ASP A 104 10.60 7.43 12.86
N PRO A 105 11.20 8.51 12.32
CA PRO A 105 12.56 8.49 11.82
C PRO A 105 13.59 8.19 12.92
N TYR A 106 13.30 8.48 14.19
CA TYR A 106 14.15 8.24 15.37
C TYR A 106 15.59 8.76 15.24
N LYS A 107 16.50 7.98 14.64
CA LYS A 107 17.90 8.38 14.37
C LYS A 107 18.21 8.54 12.88
N ALA A 108 17.38 7.98 12.01
CA ALA A 108 17.56 8.10 10.58
C ALA A 108 17.30 9.55 10.15
N THR A 109 18.16 10.07 9.30
CA THR A 109 18.06 11.41 8.73
C THR A 109 17.91 11.37 7.20
N ASP A 110 18.10 10.19 6.60
CA ASP A 110 18.05 9.99 5.15
C ASP A 110 17.67 8.54 4.82
N GLY A 111 17.07 8.35 3.65
CA GLY A 111 16.66 7.05 3.14
C GLY A 111 15.61 7.15 2.03
N ASP A 112 15.26 5.99 1.48
CA ASP A 112 14.14 5.84 0.55
C ASP A 112 13.31 4.66 1.03
N LEU A 113 12.11 4.94 1.53
CA LEU A 113 11.19 3.93 2.04
C LEU A 113 9.87 3.95 1.28
N LYS A 114 9.47 2.78 0.82
CA LYS A 114 8.17 2.50 0.23
C LYS A 114 7.30 1.71 1.18
N LEU A 115 6.22 2.35 1.64
CA LEU A 115 5.17 1.74 2.43
C LEU A 115 3.99 1.37 1.52
N THR A 116 3.56 0.11 1.54
CA THR A 116 2.40 -0.37 0.78
C THR A 116 1.37 -0.96 1.72
N HIS A 117 0.17 -0.39 1.72
CA HIS A 117 -0.99 -0.88 2.45
C HIS A 117 -1.91 -1.66 1.51
N LYS A 118 -2.41 -2.80 1.97
CA LYS A 118 -3.41 -3.58 1.26
C LYS A 118 -4.42 -4.19 2.23
N ILE A 119 -5.67 -3.74 2.15
CA ILE A 119 -6.78 -4.37 2.86
C ILE A 119 -7.34 -5.53 2.04
N ARG A 120 -7.71 -6.62 2.72
CA ARG A 120 -8.41 -7.77 2.12
C ARG A 120 -9.76 -8.04 2.80
#